data_AF-A0A2R2ZJC6-F1
#
_entry.id   AF-A0A2R2ZJC6-F1
#
_cell.length_a   1.000
_cell.length_b   1.000
_cell.length_c   1.000
_cell.angle_alpha   90.00
_cell.angle_beta   90.00
_cell.angle_gamma   90.00
#
_symmetry.space_group_name_H-M   'P 1'
#
loop_
_entity.id
_entity.type
_entity.pdbx_description
1 polymer ?
#
loop_
_entity_poly.entity_id
_entity_poly.type
_entity_poly.pdbx_seq_one_letter_code
_entity_poly.pdbx_strand_id
1 'polypeptide(L)'
;MQLHIGAMRNNNTRMYSILGADSGFDSIGDNNISWALSRLLDSMDITNGLPKTILYCLNPKDNEVLATMMGNFHGEGIPGKIQFGSGWWFNDQKDGMLRQLEQHAQMGLLSQFVGMLTDSRSFLSYTRHEYFRRLLCNLVGQWVEDGEAPHDETMLGLMINDICYNNARRFFN
;
A
#
# COMPACT_ATOMS: atom_id res chain seq x y z
N MET A 1 10.31 -8.48 0.60
CA MET A 1 9.14 -9.37 0.68
C MET A 1 7.88 -8.55 0.43
N GLN A 2 6.88 -9.08 -0.28
CA GLN A 2 5.58 -8.41 -0.46
C GLN A 2 4.47 -9.42 -0.19
N LEU A 3 3.48 -9.05 0.63
CA LEU A 3 2.36 -9.92 1.00
C LEU A 3 1.05 -9.29 0.51
N HIS A 4 0.39 -9.96 -0.43
CA HIS A 4 -0.91 -9.57 -0.98
C HIS A 4 -2.01 -10.46 -0.41
N ILE A 5 -2.85 -9.92 0.47
CA ILE A 5 -3.70 -10.70 1.39
C ILE A 5 -5.19 -10.41 1.11
N GLY A 6 -6.01 -11.47 1.08
CA GLY A 6 -7.48 -11.33 1.15
C GLY A 6 -8.24 -11.52 -0.16
N ALA A 7 -7.64 -12.11 -1.20
CA ALA A 7 -8.37 -12.48 -2.42
C ALA A 7 -9.21 -13.76 -2.22
N MET A 8 -10.48 -13.70 -2.60
CA MET A 8 -11.35 -14.87 -2.76
C MET A 8 -11.47 -15.18 -4.25
N ARG A 9 -10.88 -16.30 -4.69
CA ARG A 9 -10.64 -16.58 -6.11
C ARG A 9 -11.54 -17.68 -6.67
N ASN A 10 -11.74 -17.65 -7.99
CA ASN A 10 -12.46 -18.66 -8.76
C ASN A 10 -13.89 -18.91 -8.27
N ASN A 11 -14.59 -17.83 -7.91
CA ASN A 11 -15.92 -17.89 -7.28
C ASN A 11 -17.00 -18.53 -8.19
N ASN A 12 -16.80 -18.47 -9.50
CA ASN A 12 -17.74 -19.00 -10.49
C ASN A 12 -17.20 -20.30 -11.11
N THR A 13 -17.54 -21.45 -10.52
CA THR A 13 -17.08 -22.77 -10.98
C THR A 13 -17.40 -23.02 -12.45
N ARG A 14 -18.60 -22.66 -12.90
CA ARG A 14 -19.00 -22.84 -14.31
C ARG A 14 -18.06 -22.08 -15.25
N MET A 15 -17.73 -20.83 -14.93
CA MET A 15 -16.84 -20.03 -15.77
C MET A 15 -15.38 -20.44 -15.62
N TYR A 16 -14.96 -20.88 -14.43
CA TYR A 16 -13.62 -21.43 -14.21
C TYR A 16 -13.36 -22.66 -15.10
N SER A 17 -14.34 -23.56 -15.25
CA SER A 17 -14.22 -24.71 -16.15
C SER A 17 -14.06 -24.34 -17.63
N ILE A 18 -14.53 -23.15 -18.04
CA ILE A 18 -14.47 -22.70 -19.44
C ILE A 18 -13.23 -21.84 -19.70
N LEU A 19 -12.91 -20.90 -18.80
CA LEU A 19 -11.91 -19.84 -19.00
C LEU A 19 -10.65 -20.01 -18.14
N GLY A 20 -10.69 -20.82 -17.09
CA GLY A 20 -9.61 -20.93 -16.10
C GLY A 20 -9.53 -19.74 -15.15
N ALA A 21 -8.40 -19.64 -14.44
CA ALA A 21 -8.11 -18.60 -13.45
C ALA A 21 -7.87 -17.21 -14.09
N ASP A 22 -7.86 -16.17 -13.25
CA ASP A 22 -7.52 -14.78 -13.63
C ASP A 22 -8.37 -14.21 -14.79
N SER A 23 -9.62 -14.66 -14.86
CA SER A 23 -10.59 -14.35 -15.92
C SER A 23 -11.73 -13.43 -15.46
N GLY A 24 -11.56 -12.74 -14.33
CA GLY A 24 -12.51 -11.75 -13.80
C GLY A 24 -13.55 -12.28 -12.82
N PHE A 25 -13.38 -13.51 -12.30
CA PHE A 25 -14.29 -14.14 -11.32
C PHE A 25 -13.71 -14.21 -9.90
N ASP A 26 -12.83 -13.28 -9.57
CA ASP A 26 -12.19 -13.12 -8.26
C ASP A 26 -12.77 -11.87 -7.57
N SER A 27 -12.78 -11.87 -6.24
CA SER A 27 -13.34 -10.77 -5.44
C SER A 27 -12.63 -10.60 -4.11
N ILE A 28 -13.10 -9.61 -3.34
CA ILE A 28 -12.66 -9.34 -1.97
C ILE A 28 -13.15 -10.45 -1.04
N GLY A 29 -12.22 -11.07 -0.29
CA GLY A 29 -12.51 -11.94 0.86
C GLY A 29 -12.42 -11.17 2.18
N ASP A 30 -12.71 -11.84 3.31
CA ASP A 30 -12.97 -11.14 4.57
C ASP A 30 -12.54 -11.90 5.85
N ASN A 31 -11.62 -12.85 5.75
CA ASN A 31 -11.08 -13.53 6.95
C ASN A 31 -10.47 -12.54 7.96
N ASN A 32 -10.49 -12.88 9.24
CA ASN A 32 -9.74 -12.14 10.25
C ASN A 32 -8.24 -12.47 10.12
N ILE A 33 -7.40 -11.46 9.85
CA ILE A 33 -5.99 -11.68 9.48
C ILE A 33 -4.95 -11.30 10.55
N SER A 34 -5.32 -10.46 11.53
CA SER A 34 -4.35 -9.78 12.40
C SER A 34 -3.47 -10.74 13.20
N TRP A 35 -4.07 -11.77 13.82
CA TRP A 35 -3.33 -12.73 14.65
C TRP A 35 -2.31 -13.53 13.83
N ALA A 36 -2.75 -14.10 12.70
CA ALA A 36 -1.89 -14.90 11.84
C ALA A 36 -0.77 -14.05 11.22
N LEU A 37 -1.09 -12.84 10.77
CA LEU A 37 -0.12 -11.89 10.24
C LEU A 37 0.94 -11.51 11.28
N SER A 38 0.51 -11.18 12.51
CA SER A 38 1.43 -10.88 13.61
C SER A 38 2.39 -12.03 13.87
N ARG A 39 1.88 -13.26 14.03
CA ARG A 39 2.73 -14.43 14.33
C ARG A 39 3.68 -14.78 13.19
N LEU A 40 3.27 -14.59 11.94
CA LEU A 40 4.13 -14.82 10.78
C LEU A 40 5.31 -13.84 10.76
N LEU A 41 5.05 -12.54 10.94
CA LEU A 41 6.08 -11.51 10.96
C LEU A 41 7.03 -11.70 12.16
N ASP A 42 6.46 -11.93 13.35
CA ASP A 42 7.19 -12.17 14.60
C ASP A 42 8.10 -13.40 14.53
N SER A 43 7.64 -14.47 13.87
CA SER A 43 8.45 -15.70 13.71
C SER A 43 9.70 -15.48 12.86
N MET A 44 9.72 -14.47 11.98
CA MET A 44 10.92 -14.05 11.26
C MET A 44 11.74 -13.05 12.07
N ASP A 45 11.08 -12.15 12.80
CA ASP A 45 11.73 -11.06 13.52
C ASP A 45 12.41 -11.52 14.83
N ILE A 46 11.96 -12.63 15.44
CA ILE A 46 12.57 -13.19 16.67
C ILE A 46 14.05 -13.56 16.49
N THR A 47 14.48 -13.86 15.27
CA THR A 47 15.90 -14.11 14.91
C THR A 47 16.53 -12.93 14.18
N ASN A 48 15.88 -11.75 14.21
CA ASN A 48 16.21 -10.57 13.41
C ASN A 48 16.29 -10.85 11.90
N GLY A 49 15.51 -11.84 11.44
CA GLY A 49 15.49 -12.31 10.05
C GLY A 49 14.40 -11.69 9.18
N LEU A 50 13.55 -10.82 9.73
CA LEU A 50 12.46 -10.19 8.98
C LEU A 50 13.02 -9.22 7.92
N PRO A 51 12.78 -9.43 6.61
CA PRO A 51 13.28 -8.56 5.56
C PRO A 51 12.46 -7.27 5.43
N LYS A 52 12.92 -6.35 4.57
CA LYS A 52 12.09 -5.27 4.00
C LYS A 52 10.77 -5.85 3.51
N THR A 53 9.63 -5.36 4.01
CA THR A 53 8.32 -5.97 3.78
C THR A 53 7.27 -4.94 3.40
N ILE A 54 6.45 -5.23 2.38
CA ILE A 54 5.29 -4.43 2.03
C ILE A 54 4.03 -5.28 2.20
N LEU A 55 3.06 -4.77 2.97
CA LEU A 55 1.80 -5.41 3.27
C LEU A 55 0.68 -4.77 2.43
N TYR A 56 -0.13 -5.59 1.77
CA TYR A 56 -1.32 -5.16 1.03
C TYR A 56 -2.54 -5.99 1.48
N CYS A 57 -3.66 -5.31 1.75
CA CYS A 57 -4.96 -5.93 1.99
C CYS A 57 -5.91 -5.67 0.82
N LEU A 58 -6.62 -6.70 0.37
CA LEU A 58 -7.64 -6.55 -0.67
C LEU A 58 -8.95 -6.00 -0.09
N ASN A 59 -9.24 -6.32 1.17
CA ASN A 59 -10.40 -5.80 1.87
C ASN A 59 -10.01 -4.52 2.62
N PRO A 60 -10.56 -3.35 2.27
CA PRO A 60 -10.16 -2.10 2.88
C PRO A 60 -10.69 -1.94 4.33
N LYS A 61 -11.42 -2.92 4.87
CA LYS A 61 -11.71 -3.01 6.32
C LYS A 61 -10.44 -3.22 7.15
N ASP A 62 -9.38 -3.72 6.53
CA ASP A 62 -8.13 -4.07 7.18
C ASP A 62 -7.04 -2.99 6.99
N ASN A 63 -7.40 -1.81 6.47
CA ASN A 63 -6.45 -0.72 6.26
C ASN A 63 -5.75 -0.34 7.57
N GLU A 64 -6.51 -0.08 8.62
CA GLU A 64 -6.02 0.27 9.95
C GLU A 64 -5.27 -0.90 10.60
N VAL A 65 -5.71 -2.13 10.33
CA VAL A 65 -5.02 -3.35 10.78
C VAL A 65 -3.60 -3.39 10.22
N LEU A 66 -3.42 -3.15 8.93
CA LEU A 66 -2.09 -3.17 8.30
C LEU A 66 -1.26 -1.93 8.66
N ALA A 67 -1.89 -0.74 8.68
CA ALA A 67 -1.22 0.52 9.00
C ALA A 67 -0.66 0.51 10.43
N THR A 68 -1.35 -0.12 11.39
CA THR A 68 -0.80 -0.35 12.74
C THR A 68 0.15 -1.55 12.80
N MET A 69 -0.09 -2.62 12.03
CA MET A 69 0.77 -3.81 12.03
C MET A 69 2.21 -3.50 11.64
N MET A 70 2.44 -2.60 10.66
CA MET A 70 3.79 -2.24 10.24
C MET A 70 4.62 -1.61 11.38
N GLY A 71 3.94 -0.87 12.27
CA GLY A 71 4.55 -0.20 13.43
C GLY A 71 5.24 -1.14 14.41
N ASN A 72 4.77 -2.38 14.51
CA ASN A 72 5.32 -3.37 15.44
C ASN A 72 6.70 -3.90 15.05
N PHE A 73 7.11 -3.75 13.79
CA PHE A 73 8.26 -4.45 13.22
C PHE A 73 9.21 -3.53 12.42
N HIS A 74 9.20 -2.23 12.72
CA HIS A 74 10.23 -1.33 12.21
C HIS A 74 11.62 -1.74 12.71
N GLY A 75 12.66 -1.38 11.95
CA GLY A 75 14.05 -1.69 12.32
C GLY A 75 14.97 -0.50 12.08
N GLU A 76 16.12 -0.52 12.73
CA GLU A 76 17.12 0.54 12.61
C GLU A 76 17.75 0.57 11.21
N GLY A 77 18.20 1.76 10.78
CA GLY A 77 18.99 1.94 9.57
C GLY A 77 18.23 1.87 8.23
N ILE A 78 16.94 1.55 8.23
CA ILE A 78 16.11 1.49 7.02
C ILE A 78 14.83 2.32 7.22
N PRO A 79 14.71 3.50 6.56
CA PRO A 79 13.47 4.28 6.57
C PRO A 79 12.30 3.41 6.10
N GLY A 80 11.33 3.21 6.99
CA GLY A 80 10.13 2.43 6.71
C GLY A 80 10.41 0.98 6.31
N LYS A 81 11.24 0.24 7.06
CA LYS A 81 11.53 -1.21 6.83
C LYS A 81 10.27 -2.03 6.48
N ILE A 82 9.16 -1.77 7.16
CA ILE A 82 7.85 -2.35 6.88
C ILE A 82 6.94 -1.24 6.35
N GLN A 83 6.26 -1.52 5.24
CA GLN A 83 5.41 -0.59 4.51
C GLN A 83 3.99 -1.11 4.46
N PHE A 84 3.02 -0.21 4.63
CA PHE A 84 1.64 -0.43 4.17
C PHE A 84 1.53 0.08 2.73
N GLY A 85 1.35 -0.84 1.78
CA GLY A 85 1.37 -0.57 0.34
C GLY A 85 0.16 0.22 -0.17
N SER A 86 0.27 0.74 -1.40
CA SER A 86 -0.81 1.49 -2.07
C SER A 86 -2.10 0.68 -2.19
N GLY A 87 -3.22 1.37 -2.40
CA GLY A 87 -4.53 0.73 -2.63
C GLY A 87 -4.43 -0.34 -3.72
N TRP A 88 -4.68 -1.59 -3.36
CA TRP A 88 -4.44 -2.75 -4.24
C TRP A 88 -5.69 -3.18 -4.99
N TRP A 89 -5.53 -3.44 -6.30
CA TRP A 89 -6.51 -4.05 -7.20
C TRP A 89 -7.87 -3.32 -7.19
N PHE A 90 -8.90 -3.83 -6.52
CA PHE A 90 -10.21 -3.18 -6.43
C PHE A 90 -10.14 -1.81 -5.71
N ASN A 91 -9.09 -1.61 -4.91
CA ASN A 91 -8.83 -0.38 -4.17
C ASN A 91 -7.91 0.59 -4.93
N ASP A 92 -7.40 0.22 -6.12
CA ASP A 92 -6.59 1.11 -6.98
C ASP A 92 -7.49 2.04 -7.81
N GLN A 93 -8.18 2.92 -7.08
CA GLN A 93 -9.08 3.97 -7.56
C GLN A 93 -9.16 5.08 -6.50
N LYS A 94 -9.79 6.22 -6.81
CA LYS A 94 -9.78 7.42 -5.95
C LYS A 94 -10.12 7.17 -4.48
N ASP A 95 -11.28 6.58 -4.18
CA ASP A 95 -11.72 6.30 -2.80
C ASP A 95 -10.74 5.36 -2.09
N GLY A 96 -10.36 4.27 -2.73
CA GLY A 96 -9.46 3.27 -2.13
C GLY A 96 -8.07 3.82 -1.84
N MET A 97 -7.50 4.58 -2.78
CA MET A 97 -6.20 5.24 -2.58
C MET A 97 -6.27 6.34 -1.50
N LEU A 98 -7.31 7.17 -1.49
CA LEU A 98 -7.42 8.22 -0.46
C LEU A 98 -7.58 7.62 0.93
N ARG A 99 -8.39 6.56 1.09
CA ARG A 99 -8.53 5.85 2.37
C ARG A 99 -7.24 5.18 2.81
N GLN A 100 -6.49 4.58 1.88
CA GLN A 100 -5.19 3.97 2.17
C GLN A 100 -4.16 5.03 2.59
N LEU A 101 -4.06 6.14 1.85
CA LEU A 101 -3.16 7.25 2.15
C LEU A 101 -3.49 7.88 3.51
N GLU A 102 -4.76 8.07 3.82
CA GLU A 102 -5.22 8.58 5.12
C GLU A 102 -4.73 7.68 6.26
N GLN A 103 -4.98 6.37 6.20
CA GLN A 103 -4.54 5.47 7.28
C GLN A 103 -3.01 5.39 7.38
N HIS A 104 -2.30 5.44 6.25
CA HIS A 104 -0.84 5.49 6.25
C HIS A 104 -0.31 6.79 6.88
N ALA A 105 -0.96 7.92 6.64
CA ALA A 105 -0.58 9.22 7.20
C ALA A 105 -0.87 9.31 8.71
N GLN A 106 -2.03 8.80 9.15
CA GLN A 106 -2.45 8.85 10.55
C GLN A 106 -1.64 7.89 11.45
N MET A 107 -1.27 6.72 10.95
CA MET A 107 -0.67 5.65 11.75
C MET A 107 0.80 5.35 11.39
N GLY A 108 1.33 6.03 10.39
CA GLY A 108 2.68 5.81 9.86
C GLY A 108 3.41 7.10 9.52
N LEU A 109 4.37 6.99 8.60
CA LEU A 109 5.15 8.13 8.10
C LEU A 109 4.98 8.23 6.58
N LEU A 110 3.99 9.02 6.13
CA LEU A 110 3.70 9.18 4.70
C LEU A 110 4.93 9.62 3.89
N SER A 111 5.83 10.41 4.48
CA SER A 111 7.07 10.85 3.84
C SER A 111 8.03 9.70 3.46
N GLN A 112 7.90 8.54 4.11
CA GLN A 112 8.69 7.34 3.82
C GLN A 112 7.94 6.32 2.94
N PHE A 113 6.72 6.65 2.51
CA PHE A 113 5.91 5.74 1.69
C PHE A 113 6.59 5.45 0.36
N VAL A 114 6.71 4.17 0.02
CA VAL A 114 7.33 3.71 -1.24
C VAL A 114 6.51 4.04 -2.49
N GLY A 115 5.25 4.44 -2.34
CA GLY A 115 4.44 4.97 -3.44
C GLY A 115 3.74 3.90 -4.27
N MET A 116 3.56 4.24 -5.55
CA MET A 116 2.65 3.55 -6.47
C MET A 116 3.32 2.44 -7.28
N LEU A 117 2.54 1.40 -7.60
CA LEU A 117 2.84 0.41 -8.63
C LEU A 117 1.59 0.16 -9.49
N THR A 118 1.74 -0.30 -10.73
CA THR A 118 0.58 -0.50 -11.61
C THR A 118 -0.19 -1.81 -11.37
N ASP A 119 0.47 -2.84 -10.82
CA ASP A 119 -0.03 -4.21 -10.68
C ASP A 119 -0.79 -4.71 -11.94
N SER A 120 -0.25 -4.38 -13.11
CA SER A 120 -0.95 -4.55 -14.38
C SER A 120 -0.13 -5.32 -15.40
N ARG A 121 -0.84 -6.08 -16.24
CA ARG A 121 -0.30 -6.72 -17.44
C ARG A 121 -0.38 -5.85 -18.70
N SER A 122 -0.89 -4.62 -18.59
CA SER A 122 -1.05 -3.70 -19.73
C SER A 122 0.07 -2.66 -19.77
N PHE A 123 0.70 -2.48 -20.94
CA PHE A 123 1.67 -1.41 -21.18
C PHE A 123 1.05 -0.01 -21.08
N LEU A 124 -0.27 0.12 -21.17
CA LEU A 124 -0.96 1.42 -21.05
C LEU A 124 -1.27 1.79 -19.59
N SER A 125 -0.89 0.94 -18.63
CA SER A 125 -1.22 1.12 -17.21
C SER A 125 -0.42 2.23 -16.51
N TYR A 126 0.61 2.81 -17.13
CA TYR A 126 1.41 3.86 -16.51
C TYR A 126 0.63 5.13 -16.17
N THR A 127 -0.54 5.36 -16.80
CA THR A 127 -1.48 6.41 -16.43
C THR A 127 -2.03 6.25 -15.01
N ARG A 128 -1.98 5.05 -14.41
CA ARG A 128 -2.28 4.83 -12.98
C ARG A 128 -1.31 5.59 -12.07
N HIS A 129 -0.04 5.74 -12.46
CA HIS A 129 0.90 6.58 -11.71
C HIS A 129 0.51 8.05 -11.80
N GLU A 130 0.07 8.54 -12.96
CA GLU A 130 -0.43 9.91 -13.08
C GLU A 130 -1.64 10.12 -12.17
N TYR A 131 -2.58 9.18 -12.18
CA TYR A 131 -3.78 9.22 -11.36
C TYR A 131 -3.45 9.27 -9.86
N PHE A 132 -2.57 8.38 -9.38
CA PHE A 132 -2.05 8.40 -8.02
C PHE A 132 -1.40 9.74 -7.66
N ARG A 133 -0.50 10.25 -8.51
CA ARG A 133 0.22 11.51 -8.26
C ARG A 133 -0.72 12.70 -8.12
N ARG A 134 -1.76 12.79 -8.95
CA ARG A 134 -2.77 13.85 -8.85
C ARG A 134 -3.52 13.78 -7.52
N LEU A 135 -3.89 12.58 -7.08
CA LEU A 135 -4.57 12.40 -5.79
C LEU A 135 -3.67 12.76 -4.61
N LEU A 136 -2.42 12.31 -4.62
CA LEU A 136 -1.42 12.63 -3.59
C LEU A 136 -1.18 14.15 -3.50
N CYS A 137 -0.91 14.81 -4.63
CA CYS A 137 -0.67 16.25 -4.64
C CYS A 137 -1.91 17.04 -4.19
N ASN A 138 -3.11 16.61 -4.57
CA ASN A 138 -4.34 17.26 -4.13
C ASN A 138 -4.57 17.06 -2.63
N LEU A 139 -4.32 15.86 -2.09
CA LEU A 139 -4.46 15.57 -0.66
C LEU A 139 -3.54 16.47 0.17
N VAL A 140 -2.25 16.51 -0.18
CA VAL A 140 -1.26 17.34 0.51
C VAL A 140 -1.55 18.83 0.31
N GLY A 141 -1.97 19.24 -0.89
CA GLY A 141 -2.36 20.63 -1.17
C GLY A 141 -3.54 21.07 -0.31
N GLN A 142 -4.55 20.21 -0.13
CA GLN A 142 -5.70 20.49 0.72
C GLN A 142 -5.29 20.69 2.19
N TRP A 143 -4.43 19.83 2.74
CA TRP A 143 -3.88 20.00 4.09
C TRP A 143 -3.16 21.34 4.27
N VAL A 144 -2.50 21.85 3.23
CA VAL A 144 -1.85 23.16 3.26
C VAL A 144 -2.88 24.30 3.25
N GLU A 145 -3.88 24.23 2.36
CA GLU A 145 -4.94 25.23 2.26
C GLU A 145 -5.76 25.34 3.57
N ASP A 146 -6.00 24.22 4.23
CA ASP A 146 -6.74 24.14 5.49
C ASP A 146 -5.87 24.47 6.73
N GLY A 147 -4.56 24.68 6.54
CA GLY A 147 -3.63 25.01 7.63
C GLY A 147 -3.23 23.82 8.51
N GLU A 148 -3.47 22.60 8.05
CA GLU A 148 -3.09 21.35 8.71
C GLU A 148 -1.62 20.97 8.44
N ALA A 149 -1.06 21.44 7.33
CA ALA A 149 0.35 21.31 6.96
C ALA A 149 0.97 22.67 6.61
N PRO A 150 2.27 22.89 6.88
CA PRO A 150 2.92 24.15 6.56
C PRO A 150 3.07 24.32 5.04
N HIS A 151 2.85 25.55 4.55
CA HIS A 151 3.10 25.92 3.17
C HIS A 151 4.60 26.12 2.89
N ASP A 152 5.37 25.04 2.93
CA ASP A 152 6.80 25.00 2.58
C ASP A 152 7.00 24.16 1.31
N GLU A 153 7.13 24.84 0.17
CA GLU A 153 7.32 24.20 -1.14
C GLU A 153 8.58 23.33 -1.20
N THR A 154 9.64 23.69 -0.48
CA THR A 154 10.89 22.92 -0.50
C THR A 154 10.68 21.59 0.21
N MET A 155 10.12 21.63 1.42
CA MET A 155 9.84 20.43 2.21
C MET A 155 8.81 19.52 1.50
N LEU A 156 7.69 20.09 1.07
CA LEU A 156 6.62 19.33 0.42
C LEU A 156 7.04 18.82 -0.96
N GLY A 157 7.77 19.63 -1.74
CA GLY A 157 8.33 19.21 -3.02
C GLY A 157 9.28 18.02 -2.87
N LEU A 158 10.12 18.00 -1.84
CA LEU A 158 10.97 16.85 -1.52
C LEU A 158 10.14 15.61 -1.19
N MET A 159 9.13 15.75 -0.31
CA MET A 159 8.24 14.64 0.06
C MET A 159 7.53 14.05 -1.15
N ILE A 160 6.96 14.88 -2.02
CA ILE A 160 6.26 14.43 -3.23
C ILE A 160 7.22 13.70 -4.17
N ASN A 161 8.42 14.23 -4.41
CA ASN A 161 9.43 13.56 -5.24
C ASN A 161 9.87 12.21 -4.67
N ASP A 162 9.99 12.14 -3.33
CA ASP A 162 10.35 10.92 -2.63
C ASP A 162 9.29 9.84 -2.78
N ILE A 163 8.02 10.15 -2.52
CA ILE A 163 6.90 9.22 -2.69
C ILE A 163 6.73 8.82 -4.17
N CYS A 164 6.97 9.74 -5.11
CA CYS A 164 6.81 9.47 -6.53
C CYS A 164 7.90 8.57 -7.14
N TYR A 165 9.08 8.47 -6.51
CA TYR A 165 10.20 7.73 -7.07
C TYR A 165 11.30 7.37 -6.05
N ASN A 166 11.85 8.35 -5.33
CA ASN A 166 13.13 8.13 -4.64
C ASN A 166 13.02 7.12 -3.48
N ASN A 167 11.89 7.07 -2.78
CA ASN A 167 11.64 6.10 -1.71
C ASN A 167 11.69 4.67 -2.27
N ALA A 168 10.93 4.38 -3.33
CA ALA A 168 10.98 3.07 -3.98
C ALA A 168 12.39 2.73 -4.44
N ARG A 169 13.08 3.66 -5.11
CA ARG A 169 14.46 3.44 -5.56
C ARG A 169 15.38 3.07 -4.39
N ARG A 170 15.34 3.79 -3.27
CA ARG A 170 16.14 3.48 -2.07
C ARG A 170 15.73 2.17 -1.42
N PHE A 171 14.42 1.89 -1.35
CA PHE A 171 13.87 0.72 -0.69
C PHE A 171 14.15 -0.59 -1.45
N PHE A 172 14.28 -0.55 -2.78
CA PHE A 172 14.54 -1.74 -3.60
C PHE A 172 16.01 -1.92 -4.03
N ASN A 173 16.87 -0.94 -3.74
CA ASN A 173 18.33 -1.15 -3.78
C ASN A 173 18.77 -2.12 -2.67
#